data_AF-A0A183BVJ5-F1
#
_entry.id   AF-A0A183BVJ5-F1
#
_cell.length_a   1.000
_cell.length_b   1.000
_cell.length_c   1.000
_cell.angle_alpha   90.00
_cell.angle_beta   90.00
_cell.angle_gamma   90.00
#
_symmetry.space_group_name_H-M   'P 1'
#
loop_
_entity.id
_entity.type
_entity.pdbx_description
1 polymer ?
#
loop_
_entity_poly.entity_id
_entity_poly.type
_entity_poly.pdbx_seq_one_letter_code
_entity_poly.pdbx_strand_id
1 'polypeptide(L)'
;MERLKKAFVNSVEPANFIICFWDSSTSSAAADIVPFEQDPNIAFKLRNYWTEEQLVWRRFDKFKWLLVRCPIERDEVKWAEWEQEAAWHLPWQWCRIEINLNDSDISDDG
;
A
#
# COMPACT_ATOMS: atom_id res chain seq x y z
N MET A 1 -0.73 10.41 -4.26
CA MET A 1 -1.17 8.98 -4.22
C MET A 1 -2.15 8.55 -5.33
N GLU A 2 -2.84 9.49 -5.97
CA GLU A 2 -3.91 9.20 -6.95
C GLU A 2 -3.45 8.46 -8.21
N ARG A 3 -2.22 8.69 -8.68
CA ARG A 3 -1.67 8.01 -9.85
C ARG A 3 -1.60 6.50 -9.68
N LEU A 4 -1.20 6.02 -8.49
CA LEU A 4 -1.15 4.59 -8.17
C LEU A 4 -2.55 3.97 -8.18
N LYS A 5 -3.52 4.64 -7.56
CA LYS A 5 -4.93 4.21 -7.55
C LYS A 5 -5.46 4.09 -8.98
N LYS A 6 -5.23 5.12 -9.81
CA LYS A 6 -5.64 5.12 -11.22
C LYS A 6 -4.95 4.02 -12.03
N ALA A 7 -3.64 3.78 -11.82
CA ALA A 7 -2.91 2.71 -12.49
C ALA A 7 -3.45 1.32 -12.11
N PHE A 8 -3.79 1.10 -10.84
CA PHE A 8 -4.36 -0.16 -10.38
C PHE A 8 -5.74 -0.45 -10.97
N VAL A 9 -6.65 0.54 -11.00
CA VAL A 9 -8.00 0.38 -11.58
C VAL A 9 -7.96 0.08 -13.08
N ASN A 10 -6.97 0.63 -13.80
CA ASN A 10 -6.80 0.40 -15.24
C ASN A 10 -5.92 -0.82 -15.57
N SER A 11 -5.43 -1.55 -14.57
CA SER A 11 -4.61 -2.74 -14.79
C SER A 11 -5.50 -3.88 -15.32
N VAL A 12 -5.03 -4.54 -16.39
CA VAL A 12 -5.70 -5.68 -17.02
C VAL A 12 -4.99 -7.01 -16.76
N GLU A 13 -3.76 -6.94 -16.24
CA GLU A 13 -2.96 -8.10 -15.88
C GLU A 13 -2.97 -8.28 -14.36
N PRO A 14 -3.36 -9.47 -13.85
CA PRO A 14 -3.32 -9.74 -12.43
C PRO A 14 -1.88 -9.86 -11.93
N ALA A 15 -1.61 -9.33 -10.73
CA ALA A 15 -0.32 -9.39 -10.06
C ALA A 15 -0.50 -9.38 -8.54
N ASN A 16 0.31 -10.18 -7.84
CA ASN A 16 0.28 -10.27 -6.39
C ASN A 16 1.60 -9.78 -5.81
N PHE A 17 1.54 -8.79 -4.93
CA PHE A 17 2.73 -8.29 -4.25
C PHE A 17 2.40 -7.70 -2.89
N ILE A 18 3.41 -7.72 -2.01
CA ILE A 18 3.40 -7.02 -0.72
C ILE A 18 4.62 -6.11 -0.74
N ILE A 19 4.39 -4.80 -0.66
CA ILE A 19 5.45 -3.81 -0.51
C ILE A 19 5.35 -3.25 0.89
N CYS A 20 6.46 -3.25 1.62
CA CYS A 20 6.53 -2.65 2.95
C CYS A 20 7.22 -1.30 2.90
N PHE A 21 6.62 -0.34 3.59
CA PHE A 21 7.14 1.00 3.79
C PHE A 21 7.47 1.17 5.27
N TRP A 22 8.64 1.75 5.53
CA TRP A 22 9.02 2.21 6.86
C TRP A 22 8.70 3.70 6.95
N ASP A 23 7.78 4.04 7.83
CA ASP A 23 7.49 5.42 8.19
C ASP A 23 8.46 5.86 9.29
N SER A 24 9.51 6.61 8.91
CA SER A 24 10.50 7.16 9.84
C SER A 24 10.12 8.53 10.40
N SER A 25 8.88 8.99 10.24
CA SER A 25 8.54 10.40 10.40
C SER A 25 8.70 10.94 11.83
N THR A 26 9.81 11.66 12.03
CA THR A 26 9.80 13.01 12.64
C THR A 26 9.49 14.12 11.62
N SER A 27 9.13 13.78 10.38
CA SER A 27 8.82 14.75 9.32
C SER A 27 7.45 14.47 8.68
N SER A 28 6.65 15.53 8.56
CA SER A 28 5.26 15.69 8.11
C SER A 28 4.71 14.86 6.93
N ALA A 29 5.45 13.96 6.29
CA ALA A 29 4.96 13.11 5.21
C ALA A 29 3.92 12.05 5.68
N ALA A 30 3.87 11.75 6.98
CA ALA A 30 2.84 10.88 7.56
C ALA A 30 1.48 11.57 7.72
N ALA A 31 1.41 12.90 7.65
CA ALA A 31 0.15 13.64 7.74
C ALA A 31 -0.75 13.45 6.50
N ASP A 32 -0.15 13.14 5.35
CA ASP A 32 -0.89 12.94 4.09
C ASP A 32 -1.43 11.51 3.91
N ILE A 33 -1.03 10.57 4.77
CA ILE A 33 -1.59 9.20 4.81
C ILE A 33 -2.77 9.21 5.78
N VAL A 34 -3.87 9.85 5.38
CA VAL A 34 -5.08 9.91 6.20
C VAL A 34 -5.73 8.52 6.24
N PRO A 35 -5.94 7.92 7.43
CA PRO A 35 -6.70 6.68 7.57
C PRO A 35 -8.12 6.87 7.03
N PHE A 36 -8.68 5.83 6.43
CA PHE A 36 -10.09 5.78 6.09
C PHE A 36 -10.91 5.81 7.38
N GLU A 37 -11.96 6.64 7.43
CA GLU A 37 -12.74 6.93 8.65
C GLU A 37 -13.33 5.69 9.34
N GLN A 38 -13.39 4.53 8.66
CA GLN A 38 -13.90 3.26 9.22
C GLN A 38 -12.84 2.37 9.88
N ASP A 39 -11.55 2.50 9.53
CA ASP A 39 -10.46 1.73 10.17
C ASP A 39 -9.18 2.56 10.26
N PRO A 40 -8.70 2.91 11.47
CA PRO A 40 -7.50 3.74 11.65
C PRO A 40 -6.21 3.06 11.16
N ASN A 41 -6.26 1.76 10.83
CA ASN A 41 -5.15 0.99 10.28
C ASN A 41 -5.26 0.81 8.76
N ILE A 42 -6.27 1.33 8.08
CA ILE A 42 -6.38 1.25 6.62
C ILE A 42 -6.41 2.67 6.08
N ALA A 43 -5.40 3.06 5.30
CA ALA A 43 -5.38 4.34 4.61
C ALA A 43 -6.36 4.35 3.42
N PHE A 44 -6.35 3.28 2.62
CA PHE A 44 -7.36 3.07 1.59
C PHE A 44 -7.45 1.60 1.20
N LYS A 45 -8.58 1.25 0.60
CA LYS A 45 -8.85 -0.04 -0.03
C LYS A 45 -9.51 0.20 -1.38
N LEU A 46 -8.89 -0.30 -2.44
CA LEU A 46 -9.40 -0.21 -3.81
C LEU A 46 -9.68 -1.61 -4.34
N ARG A 47 -10.72 -1.76 -5.18
CA ARG A 47 -11.05 -3.02 -5.86
C ARG A 47 -10.99 -2.82 -7.37
N ASN A 48 -10.39 -3.77 -8.06
CA ASN A 48 -10.47 -3.90 -9.50
C ASN A 48 -11.34 -5.13 -9.82
N TYR A 49 -12.58 -4.90 -10.26
CA TYR A 49 -13.52 -5.97 -10.59
C TYR A 49 -13.20 -6.68 -11.92
N TRP A 50 -12.31 -6.12 -12.74
CA TRP A 50 -11.91 -6.73 -14.01
C TRP A 50 -10.88 -7.83 -13.79
N THR A 51 -9.94 -7.62 -12.87
CA THR A 51 -8.92 -8.61 -12.50
C THR A 51 -9.27 -9.38 -11.25
N GLU A 52 -10.41 -9.08 -10.61
CA GLU A 52 -10.85 -9.65 -9.33
C GLU A 52 -9.81 -9.46 -8.21
N GLU A 53 -9.17 -8.29 -8.18
CA GLU A 53 -8.11 -7.94 -7.22
C GLU A 53 -8.49 -6.77 -6.31
N GLN A 54 -7.77 -6.63 -5.21
CA GLN A 54 -7.82 -5.49 -4.32
C GLN A 54 -6.42 -4.96 -4.01
N LEU A 55 -6.33 -3.64 -3.88
CA LEU A 55 -5.15 -2.92 -3.43
C LEU A 55 -5.45 -2.29 -2.08
N VAL A 56 -4.70 -2.68 -1.05
CA VAL A 56 -4.90 -2.23 0.33
C VAL A 56 -3.63 -1.56 0.82
N TRP A 57 -3.75 -0.34 1.34
CA TRP A 57 -2.69 0.30 2.10
C TRP A 57 -3.07 0.29 3.56
N ARG A 58 -2.36 -0.51 4.36
CA ARG A 58 -2.67 -0.72 5.78
C ARG A 58 -1.45 -0.58 6.66
N ARG A 59 -1.68 -0.16 7.91
CA ARG A 59 -0.67 -0.16 8.96
C ARG A 59 -0.50 -1.58 9.49
N PHE A 60 0.75 -2.02 9.54
CA PHE A 60 1.15 -3.31 10.09
C PHE A 60 1.75 -3.17 11.49
N ASP A 61 2.54 -2.11 11.71
CA ASP A 61 3.13 -1.76 13.00
C ASP A 61 3.22 -0.23 13.13
N LYS A 62 3.65 0.28 14.28
CA LYS A 62 3.78 1.70 14.59
C LYS A 62 4.51 2.51 13.50
N PHE A 63 5.51 1.89 12.87
CA PHE A 63 6.34 2.51 11.83
C PHE A 63 6.30 1.73 10.51
N LYS A 64 5.46 0.70 10.38
CA LYS A 64 5.42 -0.15 9.20
C LYS A 64 4.06 -0.10 8.53
N TRP A 65 4.06 0.23 7.26
CA TRP A 65 2.89 0.21 6.39
C TRP A 65 3.09 -0.81 5.28
N LEU A 66 2.03 -1.52 4.92
CA LEU A 66 2.02 -2.49 3.84
C LEU A 66 1.08 -2.02 2.73
N LEU A 67 1.58 -2.02 1.51
CA LEU A 67 0.80 -1.92 0.29
C LEU A 67 0.67 -3.33 -0.29
N VAL A 68 -0.54 -3.87 -0.22
CA VAL A 68 -0.86 -5.25 -0.58
C VAL A 68 -1.75 -5.24 -1.81
N ARG A 69 -1.27 -5.83 -2.91
CA ARG A 69 -2.10 -6.19 -4.08
C ARG A 69 -2.34 -7.69 -4.04
N CYS A 70 -3.60 -8.09 -4.00
CA CYS A 70 -4.01 -9.48 -3.84
C CYS A 70 -5.37 -9.75 -4.50
N PRO A 71 -5.76 -11.01 -4.71
CA PRO A 71 -7.12 -11.34 -5.15
C PRO A 71 -8.16 -10.87 -4.13
N ILE A 72 -9.38 -10.58 -4.58
CA ILE A 72 -10.51 -10.21 -3.69
C ILE A 72 -10.85 -11.38 -2.77
N GLU A 73 -10.92 -12.60 -3.33
CA GLU A 73 -11.06 -13.84 -2.58
C GLU A 73 -9.68 -14.37 -2.21
N ARG A 74 -9.21 -13.98 -1.01
CA ARG A 74 -7.90 -14.38 -0.50
C ARG A 74 -8.03 -15.23 0.76
N ASP A 75 -7.11 -16.16 0.94
CA ASP A 75 -6.94 -16.89 2.20
C ASP A 75 -6.26 -15.98 3.23
N GLU A 76 -7.05 -15.43 4.16
CA GLU A 76 -6.56 -14.48 5.18
C GLU A 76 -5.45 -15.07 6.05
N VAL A 77 -5.45 -16.38 6.30
CA VAL A 77 -4.41 -17.03 7.13
C VAL A 77 -3.09 -17.04 6.38
N LYS A 78 -3.12 -17.52 5.13
CA LYS A 78 -1.93 -17.55 4.27
C LYS A 78 -1.38 -16.14 4.01
N TRP A 79 -2.25 -15.16 3.82
CA TRP A 79 -1.83 -13.78 3.60
C TRP A 79 -1.28 -13.13 4.87
N ALA A 80 -1.79 -13.46 6.06
CA ALA A 80 -1.21 -13.00 7.31
C ALA A 80 0.23 -13.51 7.48
N GLU A 81 0.51 -14.78 7.15
CA GLU A 81 1.86 -15.34 7.15
C GLU A 81 2.78 -14.61 6.17
N TRP A 82 2.31 -14.33 4.95
CA TRP A 82 3.09 -13.59 3.95
C TRP A 82 3.33 -12.13 4.33
N GLU A 83 2.33 -11.46 4.90
CA GLU A 83 2.46 -10.09 5.42
C GLU A 83 3.48 -10.05 6.57
N GLN A 84 3.46 -11.05 7.44
CA GLN A 84 4.46 -11.23 8.49
C GLN A 84 5.85 -11.41 7.88
N GLU A 85 6.07 -12.39 7.02
CA GLU A 85 7.38 -12.60 6.38
C GLU A 85 7.88 -11.33 5.66
N ALA A 86 7.02 -10.64 4.90
CA ALA A 86 7.37 -9.40 4.22
C ALA A 86 7.77 -8.27 5.19
N ALA A 87 7.11 -8.13 6.33
CA ALA A 87 7.42 -7.09 7.31
C ALA A 87 8.64 -7.43 8.19
N TRP A 88 8.93 -8.71 8.41
CA TRP A 88 10.00 -9.18 9.29
C TRP A 88 11.35 -9.40 8.58
N HIS A 89 11.39 -9.73 7.28
CA HIS A 89 12.64 -9.93 6.50
C HIS A 89 13.31 -8.64 6.01
N LEU A 90 12.77 -7.47 6.38
CA LEU A 90 13.31 -6.17 5.99
C LEU A 90 14.54 -5.63 6.74
N PRO A 91 15.13 -6.25 7.79
CA PRO A 91 16.19 -5.53 8.48
C PRO A 91 17.46 -5.40 7.60
N TRP A 92 17.69 -6.25 6.59
CA TRP A 92 18.98 -6.26 5.85
C TRP A 92 18.96 -6.67 4.35
N GLN A 93 17.82 -6.86 3.67
CA GLN A 93 17.80 -7.25 2.24
C GLN A 93 17.29 -6.12 1.31
N TRP A 94 18.22 -5.23 0.95
CA TRP A 94 18.53 -4.76 -0.40
C TRP A 94 17.41 -4.68 -1.46
N CYS A 95 16.30 -4.02 -1.15
CA CYS A 95 15.47 -3.30 -2.14
C CYS A 95 14.72 -2.15 -1.44
N ARG A 96 15.47 -1.21 -0.84
CA ARG A 96 14.87 0.05 -0.35
C ARG A 96 14.50 0.91 -1.55
N ILE A 97 13.27 0.76 -2.04
CA ILE A 97 12.67 1.71 -2.98
C ILE A 97 12.11 2.85 -2.14
N GLU A 98 12.86 3.95 -2.04
CA GLU A 98 12.39 5.18 -1.40
C GLU A 98 11.46 5.90 -2.38
N ILE A 99 10.15 5.68 -2.23
CA ILE A 99 9.14 6.36 -3.03
C ILE A 99 8.69 7.59 -2.23
N ASN A 100 9.20 8.77 -2.61
CA ASN A 100 8.70 10.02 -2.09
C ASN A 100 7.34 10.33 -2.76
N LEU A 101 6.25 10.20 -2.01
CA LEU A 101 4.90 10.49 -2.48
C LEU A 101 4.58 11.97 -2.24
N ASN A 102 5.27 12.87 -2.94
CA ASN A 102 4.97 14.29 -2.87
C ASN A 102 3.75 14.57 -3.79
N ASP A 103 2.57 14.79 -3.21
CA ASP A 103 1.36 15.21 -3.98
C ASP A 103 1.41 16.71 -4.35
N SER A 104 2.47 17.44 -3.97
CA SER A 104 2.57 18.89 -4.15
C SER A 104 2.79 19.38 -5.59
N ASP A 105 3.09 18.49 -6.54
CA ASP A 105 3.37 18.85 -7.95
C ASP A 105 2.29 18.39 -8.95
N ILE A 106 1.07 18.10 -8.49
CA ILE A 106 -0.06 17.87 -9.41
C ILE A 106 -0.89 19.14 -9.48
N SER A 107 -0.39 20.13 -10.22
CA SER A 107 -1.23 21.20 -10.75
C SER A 107 -2.04 20.60 -11.91
N ASP A 108 -3.35 20.72 -11.80
CA ASP A 108 -4.33 20.43 -12.84
C ASP A 108 -4.12 21.48 -13.96
N ASP A 109 -3.52 21.07 -15.09
CA ASP A 109 -3.51 21.89 -16.31
C ASP A 109 -4.79 21.53 -17.08
N GLY A 110 -5.72 22.49 -17.12
CA GLY A 110 -7.07 22.35 -17.65
C GLY A 110 -7.19 22.44 -19.17
#